data_AF-A0A9D1F5N8-F1
#
_entry.id   AF-A0A9D1F5N8-F1
#
_cell.length_a   1.000
_cell.length_b   1.000
_cell.length_c   1.000
_cell.angle_alpha   90.00
_cell.angle_beta   90.00
_cell.angle_gamma   90.00
#
_symmetry.space_group_name_H-M   'P 1'
#
loop_
_entity.id
_entity.type
_entity.pdbx_description
1 polymer ?
#
loop_
_entity_poly.entity_id
_entity_poly.type
_entity_poly.pdbx_seq_one_letter_code
_entity_poly.pdbx_strand_id
1 'polypeptide(L)'
;MNEYLSQVNSIPMYLVVAGVLGFISIMCVVFLIKSYRAGVALGMDKKLLRRAITSSATFTVLPSISILLGVLALSGTLGVPFSWLRLSVIGALQYELNVAEIAATSTGLSGLKISEMTASAFSTIGLVMTIGILGGVFCCIFFLKKYTGKLQKNMTAAPAKEKKPSFGSHATVAMFVGLCSAYIGSYIGTLTAYKNWMPLFVAGVSALVMLIFEYFTVKKGKAWLDNFSVATSMLVAMVASVLVGML
;
A
#
# COMPACT_ATOMS: atom_id res chain seq x y z
N MET A 1 20.60 7.78 -20.56
CA MET A 1 20.30 7.09 -19.28
C MET A 1 20.70 7.94 -18.06
N ASN A 2 21.85 8.64 -18.07
CA ASN A 2 22.29 9.50 -16.94
C ASN A 2 21.55 10.85 -16.80
N GLU A 3 21.09 11.48 -17.88
CA GLU A 3 20.42 12.79 -17.79
C GLU A 3 19.05 12.71 -17.07
N TYR A 4 18.23 11.73 -17.41
CA TYR A 4 16.90 11.55 -16.82
C TYR A 4 16.98 11.24 -15.31
N LEU A 5 17.84 10.29 -14.91
CA LEU A 5 18.06 10.00 -13.49
C LEU A 5 18.70 11.18 -12.76
N SER A 6 19.60 11.94 -13.39
CA SER A 6 20.18 13.15 -12.79
C SER A 6 19.16 14.28 -12.60
N GLN A 7 18.13 14.36 -13.45
CA GLN A 7 17.08 15.37 -13.35
C GLN A 7 16.06 15.01 -12.25
N VAL A 8 15.69 13.73 -12.16
CA VAL A 8 14.74 13.21 -11.14
C VAL A 8 15.40 13.12 -9.77
N ASN A 9 16.71 12.84 -9.71
CA ASN A 9 17.49 12.72 -8.48
C ASN A 9 18.26 14.00 -8.15
N SER A 10 17.76 15.15 -8.59
CA SER A 10 18.39 16.45 -8.38
C SER A 10 18.27 16.92 -6.91
N ILE A 11 19.31 17.57 -6.41
CA ILE A 11 19.36 18.17 -5.05
C ILE A 11 18.11 19.01 -4.69
N PRO A 12 17.56 19.86 -5.58
CA PRO A 12 16.33 20.61 -5.27
C PRO A 12 15.09 19.72 -5.05
N MET A 13 14.95 18.60 -5.80
CA MET A 13 13.87 17.64 -5.59
C MET A 13 13.95 17.00 -4.19
N TYR A 14 15.16 16.61 -3.76
CA TYR A 14 15.38 16.10 -2.41
C TYR A 14 15.06 17.11 -1.32
N LEU A 15 15.43 18.38 -1.50
CA LEU A 15 15.14 19.44 -0.53
C LEU A 15 13.65 19.68 -0.38
N VAL A 16 12.90 19.72 -1.48
CA VAL A 16 11.44 19.88 -1.45
C VAL A 16 10.79 18.68 -0.76
N VAL A 17 11.17 17.45 -1.14
CA VAL A 17 10.62 16.24 -0.54
C VAL A 17 10.97 16.14 0.94
N ALA A 18 12.22 16.40 1.32
CA ALA A 18 12.65 16.41 2.71
C ALA A 18 11.92 17.49 3.52
N GLY A 19 11.66 18.66 2.94
CA GLY A 19 10.86 19.71 3.56
C GLY A 19 9.42 19.27 3.84
N VAL A 20 8.76 18.66 2.85
CA VAL A 20 7.39 18.12 3.01
C VAL A 20 7.33 16.99 4.04
N LEU A 21 8.26 16.03 3.97
CA LEU A 21 8.34 14.93 4.93
C LEU A 21 8.64 15.43 6.34
N GLY A 22 9.50 16.43 6.48
CA GLY A 22 9.79 17.10 7.76
C GLY A 22 8.55 17.76 8.33
N PHE A 23 7.82 18.53 7.52
CA PHE A 23 6.56 19.17 7.94
C PHE A 23 5.52 18.15 8.43
N ILE A 24 5.32 17.06 7.68
CA ILE A 24 4.36 16.01 8.05
C ILE A 24 4.81 15.29 9.32
N SER A 25 6.10 14.99 9.45
CA SER A 25 6.66 14.37 10.66
C SER A 25 6.42 15.24 11.90
N ILE A 26 6.62 16.56 11.78
CA ILE A 26 6.32 17.51 12.85
C ILE A 26 4.82 17.46 13.21
N MET A 27 3.93 17.46 12.21
CA MET A 27 2.49 17.35 12.44
C MET A 27 2.13 16.06 13.18
N CYS A 28 2.69 14.91 12.78
CA CYS A 28 2.48 13.63 13.47
C CYS A 28 2.89 13.69 14.94
N VAL A 29 4.06 14.28 15.24
CA VAL A 29 4.54 14.46 16.63
C VAL A 29 3.61 15.38 17.42
N VAL A 30 3.18 16.50 16.85
CA VAL A 30 2.24 17.43 17.50
C VAL A 30 0.91 16.75 17.82
N PHE A 31 0.37 15.97 16.88
CA PHE A 31 -0.86 15.20 17.10
C PHE A 31 -0.70 14.12 18.16
N LEU A 32 0.44 13.42 18.20
CA LEU A 32 0.76 12.44 19.23
C LEU A 32 0.79 13.09 20.63
N ILE A 33 1.42 14.25 20.76
CA ILE A 33 1.47 14.99 22.03
C ILE A 33 0.06 15.44 22.44
N LYS A 34 -0.72 15.98 21.49
CA LYS A 34 -2.09 16.41 21.77
C LYS A 34 -3.00 15.25 22.17
N SER A 35 -2.91 14.10 21.50
CA SER A 35 -3.70 12.91 21.83
C SER A 35 -3.28 12.32 23.18
N TYR A 36 -1.98 12.31 23.49
CA TYR A 36 -1.48 11.88 24.80
C TYR A 36 -2.03 12.77 25.93
N ARG A 37 -1.98 14.11 25.75
CA ARG A 37 -2.51 15.06 26.73
C ARG A 37 -4.02 14.92 26.90
N ALA A 38 -4.76 14.74 25.81
CA ALA A 38 -6.20 14.51 25.85
C ALA A 38 -6.56 13.20 26.57
N GLY A 39 -5.83 12.11 26.31
CA GLY A 39 -6.03 10.83 26.99
C GLY A 39 -5.78 10.93 28.50
N VAL A 40 -4.75 11.67 28.92
CA VAL A 40 -4.49 11.93 30.35
C VAL A 40 -5.59 12.80 30.98
N ALA A 41 -6.10 13.81 30.27
CA ALA A 41 -7.20 14.66 30.74
C ALA A 41 -8.53 13.88 30.91
N LEU A 42 -8.74 12.83 30.11
CA LEU A 42 -9.88 11.91 30.21
C LEU A 42 -9.72 10.88 31.34
N GLY A 43 -8.64 10.92 32.11
CA GLY A 43 -8.40 10.00 33.23
C GLY A 43 -7.87 8.62 32.82
N MET A 44 -7.34 8.45 31.60
CA MET A 44 -6.73 7.18 31.20
C MET A 44 -5.45 6.90 31.99
N ASP A 45 -5.26 5.63 32.39
CA ASP A 45 -4.04 5.19 33.07
C ASP A 45 -2.80 5.42 32.17
N LYS A 46 -1.81 6.13 32.72
CA LYS A 46 -0.54 6.41 32.06
C LYS A 46 0.22 5.12 31.69
N LYS A 47 0.04 4.04 32.45
CA LYS A 47 0.64 2.72 32.12
C LYS A 47 0.02 2.13 30.86
N LEU A 48 -1.31 2.21 30.72
CA LEU A 48 -2.01 1.75 29.52
C LEU A 48 -1.58 2.57 28.29
N LEU A 49 -1.48 3.89 28.44
CA LEU A 49 -1.09 4.79 27.35
C LEU A 49 0.35 4.55 26.89
N ARG A 50 1.29 4.36 27.82
CA ARG A 50 2.67 3.97 27.49
C ARG A 50 2.73 2.59 26.83
N ARG A 51 1.99 1.61 27.35
CA ARG A 51 1.94 0.26 26.77
C ARG A 51 1.39 0.28 25.34
N ALA A 52 0.36 1.08 25.07
CA ALA A 52 -0.18 1.27 23.73
C ALA A 52 0.87 1.86 22.78
N ILE A 53 1.56 2.93 23.19
CA ILE A 53 2.63 3.55 22.38
C ILE A 53 3.75 2.55 22.10
N THR A 54 4.27 1.85 23.12
CA THR A 54 5.34 0.87 22.95
C THR A 54 4.90 -0.27 22.04
N SER A 55 3.68 -0.78 22.23
CA SER A 55 3.13 -1.84 21.38
C SER A 55 3.00 -1.39 19.92
N SER A 56 2.47 -0.19 19.68
CA SER A 56 2.36 0.37 18.33
C SER A 56 3.73 0.59 17.70
N ALA A 57 4.71 1.14 18.42
CA ALA A 57 6.06 1.35 17.92
C ALA A 57 6.73 0.03 17.52
N THR A 58 6.66 -0.99 18.39
CA THR A 58 7.22 -2.31 18.09
C THR A 58 6.51 -3.00 16.93
N PHE A 59 5.20 -2.78 16.78
CA PHE A 59 4.42 -3.35 15.68
C PHE A 59 4.76 -2.71 14.32
N THR A 60 5.11 -1.41 14.30
CA THR A 60 5.41 -0.69 13.05
C THR A 60 6.75 -1.07 12.40
N VAL A 61 7.72 -1.61 13.16
CA VAL A 61 9.04 -1.97 12.62
C VAL A 61 8.94 -2.94 11.44
N LEU A 62 8.00 -3.88 11.53
CA LEU A 62 7.85 -4.96 10.55
C LEU A 62 7.24 -4.47 9.22
N PRO A 63 6.10 -3.76 9.22
CA PRO A 63 5.61 -3.06 8.04
C PRO A 63 6.63 -2.09 7.43
N SER A 64 7.42 -1.36 8.25
CA SER A 64 8.38 -0.37 7.76
C SER A 64 9.50 -0.97 6.90
N ILE A 65 10.00 -2.17 7.24
CA ILE A 65 11.02 -2.85 6.42
C ILE A 65 10.43 -3.23 5.05
N SER A 66 9.19 -3.71 5.03
CA SER A 66 8.47 -4.04 3.78
C SER A 66 8.29 -2.79 2.90
N ILE A 67 7.94 -1.65 3.50
CA ILE A 67 7.82 -0.37 2.80
C ILE A 67 9.17 0.08 2.21
N LEU A 68 10.27 -0.05 2.97
CA LEU A 68 11.62 0.29 2.51
C LEU A 68 12.04 -0.52 1.26
N LEU A 69 11.81 -1.83 1.26
CA LEU A 69 12.06 -2.68 0.08
C LEU A 69 11.27 -2.21 -1.13
N GLY A 70 10.04 -1.76 -0.91
CA GLY A 70 9.21 -1.17 -1.94
C GLY A 70 9.71 0.16 -2.48
N VAL A 71 10.15 1.08 -1.61
CA VAL A 71 10.78 2.34 -2.04
C VAL A 71 11.99 2.03 -2.92
N LEU A 72 12.82 1.07 -2.54
CA LEU A 72 13.97 0.65 -3.36
C LEU A 72 13.53 0.11 -4.73
N ALA A 73 12.48 -0.72 -4.78
CA ALA A 73 11.95 -1.26 -6.03
C ALA A 73 11.41 -0.17 -6.98
N LEU A 74 10.64 0.80 -6.48
CA LEU A 74 10.12 1.89 -7.32
C LEU A 74 11.18 2.95 -7.66
N SER A 75 12.19 3.12 -6.79
CA SER A 75 13.22 4.15 -6.99
C SER A 75 14.04 3.94 -8.26
N GLY A 76 14.16 2.69 -8.72
CA GLY A 76 14.89 2.35 -9.95
C GLY A 76 14.24 2.91 -11.21
N THR A 77 12.93 3.14 -11.21
CA THR A 77 12.17 3.61 -12.39
C THR A 77 11.65 5.04 -12.20
N LEU A 78 11.11 5.36 -11.03
CA LEU A 78 10.45 6.63 -10.75
C LEU A 78 11.33 7.62 -9.97
N GLY A 79 12.54 7.20 -9.60
CA GLY A 79 13.49 7.99 -8.82
C GLY A 79 13.20 7.95 -7.32
N VAL A 80 14.29 8.00 -6.55
CA VAL A 80 14.28 7.91 -5.09
C VAL A 80 13.39 8.97 -4.41
N PRO A 81 13.46 10.29 -4.72
CA PRO A 81 12.70 11.29 -3.97
C PRO A 81 11.19 11.17 -4.19
N PHE A 82 10.76 10.85 -5.41
CA PHE A 82 9.34 10.73 -5.73
C PHE A 82 8.72 9.48 -5.08
N SER A 83 9.39 8.32 -5.18
CA SER A 83 8.93 7.08 -4.52
C SER A 83 8.90 7.22 -3.00
N TRP A 84 9.86 7.95 -2.42
CA TRP A 84 9.93 8.16 -0.98
C TRP A 84 8.79 9.04 -0.45
N LEU A 85 8.46 10.14 -1.16
CA LEU A 85 7.31 10.98 -0.80
C LEU A 85 5.99 10.21 -0.86
N ARG A 86 5.79 9.43 -1.93
CA ARG A 86 4.56 8.68 -2.18
C ARG A 86 4.30 7.62 -1.11
N LEU A 87 5.29 6.79 -0.82
CA LEU A 87 5.13 5.68 0.14
C LEU A 87 5.14 6.14 1.62
N SER A 88 5.67 7.33 1.92
CA SER A 88 5.75 7.81 3.32
C SER A 88 4.50 8.55 3.82
N VAL A 89 3.73 9.19 2.92
CA VAL A 89 2.60 10.06 3.33
C VAL A 89 1.28 9.30 3.26
N ILE A 90 0.86 8.92 2.05
CA ILE A 90 -0.33 8.13 1.79
C ILE A 90 0.02 7.25 0.60
N GLY A 91 0.44 6.01 0.87
CA GLY A 91 0.84 5.06 -0.16
C GLY A 91 0.74 3.64 0.34
N ALA A 92 0.30 2.74 -0.54
CA ALA A 92 0.40 1.31 -0.35
C ALA A 92 1.22 0.75 -1.50
N LEU A 93 2.24 -0.04 -1.19
CA LEU A 93 3.13 -0.60 -2.21
C LEU A 93 2.40 -1.29 -3.36
N GLN A 94 1.41 -2.11 -2.99
CA GLN A 94 0.57 -2.81 -3.93
C GLN A 94 -0.21 -1.85 -4.83
N TYR A 95 -0.66 -0.72 -4.29
CA TYR A 95 -1.38 0.27 -5.06
C TYR A 95 -0.45 1.03 -6.02
N GLU A 96 0.66 1.57 -5.51
CA GLU A 96 1.59 2.39 -6.30
C GLU A 96 2.15 1.61 -7.50
N LEU A 97 2.53 0.35 -7.30
CA LEU A 97 3.06 -0.49 -8.38
C LEU A 97 2.01 -0.74 -9.48
N ASN A 98 0.80 -1.15 -9.09
CA ASN A 98 -0.26 -1.44 -10.06
C ASN A 98 -0.65 -0.20 -10.87
N VAL A 99 -0.82 0.94 -10.20
CA VAL A 99 -1.19 2.19 -10.89
C VAL A 99 -0.03 2.69 -11.75
N ALA A 100 1.21 2.58 -11.29
CA ALA A 100 2.38 2.94 -12.10
C ALA A 100 2.46 2.09 -13.38
N GLU A 101 2.18 0.79 -13.30
CA GLU A 101 2.22 -0.12 -14.44
C GLU A 101 1.07 0.15 -15.42
N ILE A 102 -0.15 0.35 -14.92
CA ILE A 102 -1.31 0.73 -15.75
C ILE A 102 -1.08 2.09 -16.42
N ALA A 103 -0.51 3.06 -15.70
CA ALA A 103 -0.17 4.36 -16.25
C ALA A 103 0.95 4.26 -17.30
N ALA A 104 1.99 3.45 -17.07
CA ALA A 104 3.06 3.24 -18.04
C ALA A 104 2.53 2.60 -19.34
N THR A 105 1.73 1.53 -19.22
CA THR A 105 1.15 0.83 -20.37
C THR A 105 0.16 1.69 -21.15
N SER A 106 -0.63 2.53 -20.47
CA SER A 106 -1.53 3.50 -21.13
C SER A 106 -0.80 4.65 -21.84
N THR A 107 0.44 4.97 -21.44
CA THR A 107 1.30 5.92 -22.17
C THR A 107 2.02 5.30 -23.38
N GLY A 108 1.77 4.03 -23.69
CA GLY A 108 2.36 3.32 -24.83
C GLY A 108 3.69 2.62 -24.53
N LEU A 109 4.11 2.55 -23.26
CA LEU A 109 5.32 1.81 -22.85
C LEU A 109 5.00 0.33 -22.67
N SER A 110 5.97 -0.54 -22.95
CA SER A 110 5.79 -2.00 -22.75
C SER A 110 5.79 -2.41 -21.27
N GLY A 111 5.91 -1.45 -20.34
CA GLY A 111 5.91 -1.63 -18.89
C GLY A 111 6.76 -0.58 -18.18
N LEU A 112 7.07 -0.82 -16.90
CA LEU A 112 8.00 -0.03 -16.07
C LEU A 112 9.47 -0.30 -16.44
N LYS A 113 9.84 -0.06 -17.70
CA LYS A 113 11.23 -0.23 -18.18
C LYS A 113 11.95 1.11 -18.26
N ILE A 114 13.10 1.19 -17.57
CA ILE A 114 13.96 2.39 -17.51
C ILE A 114 14.45 2.81 -18.91
N SER A 115 14.59 1.86 -19.84
CA SER A 115 15.08 2.11 -21.20
C SER A 115 14.10 2.90 -22.08
N GLU A 116 12.81 2.88 -21.78
CA GLU A 116 11.77 3.55 -22.57
C GLU A 116 11.17 4.76 -21.83
N MET A 117 11.57 5.00 -20.57
CA MET A 117 11.03 6.09 -19.77
C MET A 117 11.47 7.47 -20.28
N THR A 118 10.47 8.28 -20.66
CA THR A 118 10.62 9.67 -21.08
C THR A 118 10.12 10.62 -19.98
N ALA A 119 10.64 11.85 -19.91
CA ALA A 119 10.21 12.87 -18.95
C ALA A 119 8.68 13.13 -18.97
N SER A 120 8.07 13.11 -20.16
CA SER A 120 6.60 13.22 -20.31
C SER A 120 5.85 12.03 -19.73
N ALA A 121 6.35 10.80 -19.91
CA ALA A 121 5.73 9.61 -19.34
C ALA A 121 5.82 9.64 -17.81
N PHE A 122 6.94 10.10 -17.25
CA PHE A 122 7.10 10.29 -15.82
C PHE A 122 6.08 11.24 -15.21
N SER A 123 5.87 12.42 -15.82
CA SER A 123 4.87 13.38 -15.32
C SER A 123 3.45 12.83 -15.39
N THR A 124 3.12 12.08 -16.46
CA THR A 124 1.79 11.47 -16.61
C THR A 124 1.56 10.37 -15.58
N ILE A 125 2.54 9.48 -15.36
CA ILE A 125 2.45 8.43 -14.35
C ILE A 125 2.34 9.07 -12.95
N GLY A 126 3.18 10.06 -12.64
CA GLY A 126 3.12 10.79 -11.37
C GLY A 126 1.78 11.47 -11.12
N LEU A 127 1.17 12.04 -12.16
CA LEU A 127 -0.14 12.68 -12.11
C LEU A 127 -1.27 11.67 -11.91
N VAL A 128 -1.28 10.57 -12.67
CA VAL A 128 -2.29 9.51 -12.54
C VAL A 128 -2.23 8.88 -11.13
N MET A 129 -1.02 8.60 -10.63
CA MET A 129 -0.83 8.09 -9.28
C MET A 129 -1.34 9.07 -8.20
N THR A 130 -1.12 10.37 -8.39
CA THR A 130 -1.56 11.40 -7.43
C THR A 130 -3.07 11.58 -7.44
N ILE A 131 -3.69 11.67 -8.63
CA ILE A 131 -5.14 11.81 -8.78
C ILE A 131 -5.88 10.56 -8.29
N GLY A 132 -5.33 9.37 -8.55
CA GLY A 132 -5.96 8.12 -8.10
C GLY A 132 -6.13 8.02 -6.58
N ILE A 133 -5.18 8.56 -5.79
CA ILE A 133 -5.26 8.54 -4.32
C ILE A 133 -6.20 9.60 -3.76
N LEU A 134 -6.35 10.73 -4.46
CA LEU A 134 -7.24 11.82 -4.03
C LEU A 134 -8.67 11.32 -3.81
N GLY A 135 -9.15 10.36 -4.61
CA GLY A 135 -10.47 9.73 -4.40
C GLY A 135 -10.64 9.12 -3.01
N GLY A 136 -9.62 8.41 -2.50
CA GLY A 136 -9.65 7.82 -1.16
C GLY A 136 -9.69 8.90 -0.07
N VAL A 137 -8.87 9.94 -0.21
CA VAL A 137 -8.82 11.07 0.72
C VAL A 137 -10.16 11.83 0.74
N PHE A 138 -10.73 12.10 -0.43
CA PHE A 138 -12.05 12.75 -0.56
C PHE A 138 -13.16 11.93 0.09
N CYS A 139 -13.18 10.61 -0.12
CA CYS A 139 -14.10 9.71 0.55
C CYS A 139 -13.93 9.75 2.07
N CYS A 140 -12.70 9.78 2.58
CA CYS A 140 -12.45 9.93 4.01
C CYS A 140 -12.95 11.30 4.53
N ILE A 141 -12.76 12.40 3.82
CA ILE A 141 -13.22 13.72 4.28
C ILE A 141 -14.75 13.77 4.40
N PHE A 142 -15.47 13.30 3.37
CA PHE A 142 -16.93 13.43 3.33
C PHE A 142 -17.69 12.31 4.04
N PHE A 143 -17.20 11.07 3.97
CA PHE A 143 -17.94 9.90 4.44
C PHE A 143 -17.41 9.30 5.75
N LEU A 144 -16.21 9.65 6.22
CA LEU A 144 -15.64 9.04 7.44
C LEU A 144 -16.51 9.30 8.68
N LYS A 145 -17.01 10.52 8.88
CA LYS A 145 -17.91 10.81 10.03
C LYS A 145 -19.20 9.99 9.99
N LYS A 146 -19.78 9.80 8.79
CA LYS A 146 -20.97 8.96 8.60
C LYS A 146 -20.66 7.47 8.77
N TYR A 147 -19.49 7.04 8.32
CA TYR A 147 -19.01 5.67 8.41
C TYR A 147 -18.70 5.27 9.86
N THR A 148 -17.85 6.04 10.56
CA THR A 148 -17.53 5.83 11.97
C THR A 148 -18.77 5.95 12.85
N GLY A 149 -19.67 6.90 12.56
CA GLY A 149 -20.94 7.03 13.29
C GLY A 149 -21.85 5.80 13.15
N LYS A 150 -21.92 5.18 11.96
CA LYS A 150 -22.65 3.92 11.74
C LYS A 150 -21.98 2.71 12.40
N LEU A 151 -20.65 2.70 12.48
CA LEU A 151 -19.90 1.66 13.18
C LEU A 151 -20.05 1.74 14.70
N GLN A 152 -19.98 2.95 15.28
CA GLN A 152 -20.14 3.17 16.73
C GLN A 152 -21.57 2.91 17.21
N LYS A 153 -22.59 3.30 16.44
CA LYS A 153 -24.00 3.08 16.78
C LYS A 153 -24.34 1.58 16.94
N ASN A 154 -23.58 0.71 16.26
CA ASN A 154 -23.71 -0.75 16.37
C ASN A 154 -22.87 -1.37 17.49
N MET A 155 -21.97 -0.60 18.14
CA MET A 155 -21.16 -1.05 19.28
C MET A 155 -21.85 -0.76 20.62
N THR A 156 -22.69 0.27 20.70
CA THR A 156 -23.40 0.67 21.93
C THR A 156 -24.76 -0.01 22.12
N ALA A 157 -25.21 -0.83 21.17
CA ALA A 157 -26.52 -1.47 21.18
C ALA A 157 -26.41 -2.98 20.98
N ALA A 158 -25.94 -3.72 21.99
CA ALA A 158 -26.48 -5.02 22.42
C ALA A 158 -25.50 -5.74 23.37
N PRO A 159 -25.98 -6.34 24.48
CA PRO A 159 -25.21 -7.31 25.24
C PRO A 159 -25.08 -8.61 24.43
N ALA A 160 -24.08 -9.42 24.80
CA ALA A 160 -23.73 -10.69 24.18
C ALA A 160 -24.93 -11.64 23.99
N LYS A 161 -25.48 -11.71 22.77
CA LYS A 161 -26.18 -12.85 22.16
C LYS A 161 -26.68 -12.44 20.77
N GLU A 162 -26.02 -12.98 19.74
CA GLU A 162 -26.37 -13.06 18.31
C GLU A 162 -25.25 -12.52 17.40
N LYS A 163 -24.56 -13.46 16.75
CA LYS A 163 -23.54 -13.25 15.72
C LYS A 163 -24.18 -12.74 14.41
N LYS A 164 -24.79 -11.54 14.40
CA LYS A 164 -25.06 -10.86 13.13
C LYS A 164 -23.77 -10.16 12.70
N PRO A 165 -23.23 -10.39 11.49
CA PRO A 165 -22.00 -9.73 11.09
C PRO A 165 -22.25 -8.23 11.08
N SER A 166 -21.42 -7.48 11.80
CA SER A 166 -21.47 -6.01 11.81
C SER A 166 -21.45 -5.48 10.37
N PHE A 167 -22.13 -4.37 10.10
CA PHE A 167 -22.04 -3.65 8.82
C PHE A 167 -20.58 -3.44 8.37
N GLY A 168 -19.66 -3.27 9.33
CA GLY A 168 -18.21 -3.23 9.07
C GLY A 168 -17.67 -4.53 8.45
N SER A 169 -18.08 -5.69 8.96
CA SER A 169 -17.68 -7.01 8.43
C SER A 169 -18.18 -7.20 6.99
N HIS A 170 -19.43 -6.85 6.70
CA HIS A 170 -19.97 -6.92 5.34
C HIS A 170 -19.28 -5.94 4.37
N ALA A 171 -18.98 -4.72 4.82
CA ALA A 171 -18.26 -3.74 4.01
C ALA A 171 -16.83 -4.20 3.69
N THR A 172 -16.12 -4.78 4.66
CA THR A 172 -14.78 -5.35 4.46
C THR A 172 -14.82 -6.52 3.48
N VAL A 173 -15.77 -7.45 3.63
CA VAL A 173 -15.92 -8.58 2.70
C VAL A 173 -16.24 -8.09 1.28
N ALA A 174 -17.16 -7.14 1.13
CA ALA A 174 -17.49 -6.58 -0.19
C ALA A 174 -16.29 -5.89 -0.85
N MET A 175 -15.47 -5.18 -0.07
CA MET A 175 -14.24 -4.55 -0.57
C MET A 175 -13.23 -5.59 -1.06
N PHE A 176 -13.00 -6.67 -0.30
CA PHE A 176 -12.10 -7.75 -0.70
C PHE A 176 -12.60 -8.48 -1.95
N VAL A 177 -13.89 -8.78 -2.03
CA VAL A 177 -14.48 -9.43 -3.22
C VAL A 177 -14.36 -8.53 -4.44
N GLY A 178 -14.65 -7.23 -4.31
CA GLY A 178 -14.52 -6.26 -5.40
C GLY A 178 -13.07 -6.08 -5.87
N LEU A 179 -12.11 -6.12 -4.94
CA LEU A 179 -10.69 -6.03 -5.27
C LEU A 179 -10.23 -7.29 -6.03
N CYS A 180 -10.55 -8.49 -5.52
CA CYS A 180 -10.24 -9.74 -6.20
C CYS A 180 -10.89 -9.82 -7.58
N SER A 181 -12.14 -9.40 -7.73
CA SER A 181 -12.84 -9.44 -9.03
C SER A 181 -12.24 -8.47 -10.05
N ALA A 182 -11.81 -7.28 -9.64
CA ALA A 182 -11.15 -6.32 -10.53
C ALA A 182 -9.80 -6.86 -11.06
N TYR A 183 -8.97 -7.43 -10.18
CA TYR A 183 -7.66 -7.96 -10.57
C TYR A 183 -7.79 -9.24 -11.41
N ILE A 184 -8.61 -10.20 -10.99
CA ILE A 184 -8.83 -11.45 -11.74
C ILE A 184 -9.51 -11.14 -13.10
N GLY A 185 -10.46 -10.20 -13.12
CA GLY A 185 -11.08 -9.73 -14.36
C GLY A 185 -10.08 -9.12 -15.34
N SER A 186 -9.13 -8.31 -14.85
CA SER A 186 -8.05 -7.77 -15.67
C SER A 186 -7.12 -8.86 -16.24
N TYR A 187 -6.78 -9.88 -15.44
CA TYR A 187 -5.94 -11.00 -15.89
C TYR A 187 -6.63 -11.89 -16.92
N ILE A 188 -7.94 -12.13 -16.77
CA ILE A 188 -8.73 -12.90 -17.75
C ILE A 188 -8.97 -12.08 -19.03
N GLY A 189 -9.16 -10.77 -18.91
CA GLY A 189 -9.29 -9.87 -20.06
C GLY A 189 -8.00 -9.85 -20.91
N THR A 190 -6.84 -9.80 -20.27
CA THR A 190 -5.54 -9.87 -20.97
C THR A 190 -5.26 -11.24 -21.59
N LEU A 191 -5.72 -12.32 -20.95
CA LEU A 191 -5.68 -13.67 -21.52
C LEU A 191 -6.52 -13.77 -22.81
N THR A 192 -7.73 -13.19 -22.82
CA THR A 192 -8.66 -13.29 -23.95
C THR A 192 -8.25 -12.37 -25.10
N ALA A 193 -7.78 -11.15 -24.80
CA ALA A 193 -7.41 -10.16 -25.81
C ALA A 193 -6.02 -10.38 -26.43
N TYR A 194 -5.05 -10.88 -25.66
CA TYR A 194 -3.65 -10.99 -26.09
C TYR A 194 -3.08 -12.42 -26.05
N LYS A 195 -3.88 -13.44 -25.69
CA LYS A 195 -3.44 -14.84 -25.49
C LYS A 195 -2.28 -15.00 -24.49
N ASN A 196 -2.06 -14.02 -23.63
CA ASN A 196 -0.98 -14.02 -22.65
C ASN A 196 -1.43 -14.71 -21.35
N TRP A 197 -0.97 -15.94 -21.13
CA TRP A 197 -1.26 -16.74 -19.91
C TRP A 197 -0.41 -16.34 -18.70
N MET A 198 0.61 -15.53 -18.94
CA MET A 198 1.63 -15.15 -17.97
C MET A 198 1.06 -14.47 -16.71
N PRO A 199 0.13 -13.50 -16.81
CA PRO A 199 -0.45 -12.85 -15.62
C PRO A 199 -1.24 -13.82 -14.73
N LEU A 200 -1.95 -14.78 -15.35
CA LEU A 200 -2.74 -15.78 -14.62
C LEU A 200 -1.84 -16.79 -13.90
N PHE A 201 -0.76 -17.22 -14.56
CA PHE A 201 0.24 -18.12 -13.98
C PHE A 201 0.96 -17.45 -12.79
N VAL A 202 1.42 -16.20 -12.96
CA VAL A 202 2.09 -15.41 -11.93
C VAL A 202 1.16 -15.14 -10.75
N ALA A 203 -0.12 -14.85 -11.01
CA ALA A 203 -1.14 -14.73 -9.96
C ALA A 203 -1.33 -16.04 -9.19
N GLY A 204 -1.35 -17.19 -9.88
CA GLY A 204 -1.42 -18.51 -9.25
C GLY A 204 -0.21 -18.83 -8.37
N VAL A 205 1.00 -18.55 -8.85
CA VAL A 205 2.23 -18.72 -8.07
C VAL A 205 2.25 -17.80 -6.85
N SER A 206 1.87 -16.53 -7.00
CA SER A 206 1.76 -15.58 -5.90
C SER A 206 0.74 -16.03 -4.85
N ALA A 207 -0.42 -16.55 -5.27
CA ALA A 207 -1.44 -17.07 -4.39
C ALA A 207 -0.97 -18.32 -3.61
N LEU A 208 -0.22 -19.22 -4.25
CA LEU A 208 0.37 -20.38 -3.57
C LEU A 208 1.40 -19.97 -2.53
N VAL A 209 2.28 -19.02 -2.86
CA VAL A 209 3.29 -18.51 -1.93
C VAL A 209 2.62 -17.82 -0.73
N MET A 210 1.60 -16.98 -0.98
CA MET A 210 0.78 -16.37 0.05
C MET A 210 0.11 -17.40 0.97
N LEU A 211 -0.50 -18.45 0.41
CA LEU A 211 -1.12 -19.53 1.18
C LEU A 211 -0.12 -20.28 2.06
N ILE A 212 1.09 -20.52 1.55
CA ILE A 212 2.17 -21.14 2.33
C ILE A 212 2.54 -20.23 3.51
N PHE A 213 2.75 -18.94 3.25
CA PHE A 213 3.07 -17.98 4.31
C PHE A 213 1.94 -17.87 5.35
N GLU A 214 0.69 -17.78 4.92
CA GLU A 214 -0.48 -17.70 5.81
C GLU A 214 -0.65 -18.97 6.64
N TYR A 215 -0.42 -20.15 6.05
CA TYR A 215 -0.38 -21.41 6.79
C TYR A 215 0.70 -21.41 7.89
N PHE A 216 1.89 -20.88 7.59
CA PHE A 216 2.95 -20.73 8.57
C PHE A 216 2.65 -19.65 9.62
N THR A 217 1.97 -18.56 9.26
CA THR A 217 1.55 -17.51 10.21
C THR A 217 0.50 -18.06 11.18
N VAL A 218 -0.55 -18.71 10.68
CA VAL A 218 -1.69 -19.21 11.47
C VAL A 218 -1.28 -20.39 12.35
N LYS A 219 -0.45 -21.30 11.83
CA LYS A 219 -0.08 -22.54 12.55
C LYS A 219 1.13 -22.39 13.48
N LYS A 220 2.05 -21.44 13.23
CA LYS A 220 3.23 -21.16 14.09
C LYS A 220 3.16 -19.84 14.86
N GLY A 221 2.09 -19.05 14.71
CA GLY A 221 1.85 -17.83 15.49
C GLY A 221 2.86 -16.70 15.25
N LYS A 222 3.66 -16.77 14.18
CA LYS A 222 4.67 -15.75 13.86
C LYS A 222 4.04 -14.67 12.97
N ALA A 223 3.35 -13.71 13.58
CA ALA A 223 2.78 -12.51 12.92
C ALA A 223 3.81 -11.68 12.13
N TRP A 224 5.11 -11.99 12.26
CA TRP A 224 6.18 -11.46 11.43
C TRP A 224 5.99 -11.77 9.95
N LEU A 225 5.46 -12.96 9.61
CA LEU A 225 5.40 -13.43 8.22
C LEU A 225 4.41 -12.67 7.35
N ASP A 226 3.32 -12.12 7.88
CA ASP A 226 2.29 -11.46 7.06
C ASP A 226 2.82 -10.21 6.34
N ASN A 227 3.65 -9.41 7.01
CA ASN A 227 4.22 -8.20 6.41
C ASN A 227 5.33 -8.50 5.38
N PHE A 228 6.00 -9.66 5.52
CA PHE A 228 6.98 -10.16 4.55
C PHE A 228 6.34 -10.96 3.43
N SER A 229 5.15 -11.54 3.66
CA SER A 229 4.43 -12.38 2.71
C SER A 229 4.15 -11.63 1.42
N VAL A 230 3.66 -10.39 1.50
CA VAL A 230 3.36 -9.54 0.33
C VAL A 230 4.61 -9.22 -0.50
N ALA A 231 5.70 -8.78 0.14
CA ALA A 231 6.93 -8.45 -0.57
C ALA A 231 7.60 -9.70 -1.17
N THR A 232 7.61 -10.80 -0.41
CA THR A 232 8.23 -12.06 -0.84
C THR A 232 7.42 -12.73 -1.94
N SER A 233 6.08 -12.73 -1.84
CA SER A 233 5.22 -13.27 -2.89
C SER A 233 5.38 -12.49 -4.19
N MET A 234 5.51 -11.17 -4.12
CA MET A 234 5.79 -10.34 -5.29
C MET A 234 7.14 -10.68 -5.94
N LEU A 235 8.20 -10.80 -5.15
CA LEU A 235 9.54 -11.14 -5.66
C LEU A 235 9.59 -12.55 -6.26
N VAL A 236 9.01 -13.54 -5.58
CA VAL A 236 8.96 -14.93 -6.09
C VAL A 236 8.13 -15.00 -7.36
N ALA A 237 7.00 -14.30 -7.42
CA ALA A 237 6.15 -14.23 -8.59
C ALA A 237 6.86 -13.54 -9.78
N MET A 238 7.64 -12.48 -9.52
CA MET A 238 8.47 -11.83 -10.54
C MET A 238 9.58 -12.76 -11.06
N VAL A 239 10.30 -13.47 -10.18
CA VAL A 239 11.34 -14.42 -10.59
C VAL A 239 10.73 -15.58 -11.40
N ALA A 240 9.60 -16.11 -10.97
CA ALA A 240 8.87 -17.15 -11.71
C ALA A 240 8.42 -16.66 -13.09
N SER A 241 7.95 -15.41 -13.18
CA SER A 241 7.62 -14.77 -14.46
C SER A 241 8.83 -14.71 -15.38
N VAL A 242 9.97 -14.19 -14.90
CA VAL A 242 11.19 -14.08 -15.72
C VAL A 242 11.68 -15.45 -16.20
N LEU A 243 11.66 -16.46 -15.34
CA LEU A 243 12.07 -17.82 -15.70
C LEU A 243 11.18 -18.44 -16.77
N VAL A 244 9.86 -18.23 -16.68
CA VAL A 244 8.91 -18.72 -17.70
C VAL A 244 9.00 -17.91 -18.99
N GLY A 245 9.33 -16.61 -18.93
CA GLY A 245 9.52 -15.77 -20.12
C GLY A 245 10.84 -15.98 -20.83
N MET A 246 11.80 -16.65 -20.19
CA MET A 246 13.06 -17.08 -20.82
C MET A 246 12.96 -18.47 -21.47
N LEU A 247 11.87 -19.20 -21.23
CA LEU A 247 11.52 -20.49 -21.86
C LEU A 247 10.67 -20.24 -23.11
#